data_AF-A0A7Y3F3M0-F1
#
_entry.id   AF-A0A7Y3F3M0-F1
#
_cell.length_a   1.000
_cell.length_b   1.000
_cell.length_c   1.000
_cell.angle_alpha   90.00
_cell.angle_beta   90.00
_cell.angle_gamma   90.00
#
_symmetry.space_group_name_H-M   'P 1'
#
loop_
_entity.id
_entity.type
_entity.pdbx_description
1 polymer ?
#
loop_
_entity_poly.entity_id
_entity_poly.type
_entity_poly.pdbx_seq_one_letter_code
_entity_poly.pdbx_strand_id
1 'polypeptide(L)'
;MSKKRIPFKFITILFLGILGSCGERTEPESIDTNALFLPDLNSLFKNYEIVERNKQYSAFANEVVGANRDLKSSELYLEAASLYHQAGKLDSVVPLLHKAIDKGLANPAILKKFPELKYHESELLTKLTKRLDSISKKLREISHFSLEMGP
;
A
#
# COMPACT_ATOMS: atom_id res chain seq x y z
N MET A 1 35.65 -34.99 -54.02
CA MET A 1 37.03 -35.06 -53.48
C MET A 1 37.32 -33.79 -52.72
N SER A 2 37.34 -33.83 -51.38
CA SER A 2 38.54 -33.86 -50.52
C SER A 2 39.17 -32.46 -50.37
N LYS A 3 38.83 -31.68 -49.33
CA LYS A 3 39.31 -31.65 -47.92
C LYS A 3 40.57 -30.79 -47.71
N LYS A 4 40.49 -29.97 -46.64
CA LYS A 4 41.56 -29.48 -45.73
C LYS A 4 42.33 -28.22 -46.21
N ARG A 5 42.77 -27.28 -45.35
CA ARG A 5 42.93 -27.23 -43.88
C ARG A 5 43.19 -25.76 -43.45
N ILE A 6 42.76 -25.43 -42.24
CA ILE A 6 43.10 -24.23 -41.46
C ILE A 6 44.55 -24.34 -40.93
N PRO A 7 45.24 -23.21 -40.66
CA PRO A 7 45.93 -23.10 -39.38
C PRO A 7 45.75 -21.73 -38.69
N PHE A 8 45.04 -21.79 -37.57
CA PHE A 8 45.38 -21.28 -36.24
C PHE A 8 46.68 -20.47 -36.10
N LYS A 9 46.57 -19.18 -35.75
CA LYS A 9 47.59 -18.42 -35.02
C LYS A 9 46.96 -17.61 -33.91
N PHE A 10 47.35 -17.97 -32.68
CA PHE A 10 47.22 -17.22 -31.44
C PHE A 10 47.74 -15.79 -31.60
N ILE A 11 46.92 -14.79 -31.26
CA ILE A 11 47.40 -13.51 -30.74
C ILE A 11 46.53 -13.17 -29.53
N THR A 12 47.12 -13.42 -28.37
CA THR A 12 46.65 -13.05 -27.04
C THR A 12 46.67 -11.52 -26.92
N ILE A 13 45.50 -10.87 -26.85
CA ILE A 13 45.42 -9.45 -26.51
C ILE A 13 45.12 -9.33 -25.01
N LEU A 14 46.15 -8.88 -24.31
CA LEU A 14 46.19 -8.49 -22.91
C LEU A 14 45.30 -7.25 -22.68
N PHE A 15 44.05 -7.44 -22.21
CA PHE A 15 43.25 -6.34 -21.65
C PHE A 15 43.53 -6.24 -20.14
N LEU A 16 44.65 -5.58 -19.83
CA LEU A 16 44.94 -5.07 -18.49
C LEU A 16 44.60 -3.57 -18.49
N GLY A 17 43.66 -3.16 -17.65
CA GLY A 17 43.47 -1.74 -17.31
C GLY A 17 42.14 -1.11 -17.75
N ILE A 18 41.03 -1.50 -17.10
CA ILE A 18 39.96 -0.54 -16.78
C ILE A 18 39.67 -0.70 -15.28
N LEU A 19 40.65 -0.32 -14.46
CA LEU A 19 40.40 0.21 -13.13
C LEU A 19 40.33 1.73 -13.31
N GLY A 20 39.12 2.24 -13.45
CA GLY A 20 38.89 3.66 -13.70
C GLY A 20 37.41 4.00 -13.64
N SER A 21 36.98 4.45 -12.46
CA SER A 21 35.72 5.14 -12.19
C SER A 21 34.46 4.27 -12.07
N CYS A 22 34.34 3.57 -10.93
CA CYS A 22 33.05 3.55 -10.24
C CYS A 22 32.75 5.02 -9.90
N GLY A 23 31.82 5.63 -10.65
CA GLY A 23 31.22 6.89 -10.23
C GLY A 23 30.76 6.76 -8.79
N GLU A 24 30.94 7.82 -8.01
CA GLU A 24 30.58 7.91 -6.60
C GLU A 24 29.29 7.13 -6.34
N ARG A 25 29.43 6.01 -5.64
CA ARG A 25 28.30 5.44 -4.92
C ARG A 25 27.95 6.49 -3.90
N THR A 26 26.90 7.26 -4.16
CA THR A 26 26.16 7.91 -3.09
C THR A 26 25.89 6.83 -2.07
N GLU A 27 26.53 6.91 -0.90
CA GLU A 27 26.19 6.00 0.19
C GLU A 27 24.67 6.10 0.38
N PRO A 28 23.96 4.97 0.57
CA PRO A 28 22.56 5.04 0.93
C PRO A 28 22.48 5.90 2.18
N GLU A 29 21.87 7.08 2.03
CA GLU A 29 21.58 8.01 3.10
C GLU A 29 21.09 7.18 4.29
N SER A 30 21.85 7.19 5.39
CA SER A 30 21.53 6.39 6.56
C SER A 30 20.14 6.81 6.99
N ILE A 31 19.13 5.95 6.76
CA ILE A 31 17.78 6.20 7.23
C ILE A 31 17.90 6.33 8.73
N ASP A 32 17.73 7.55 9.24
CA ASP A 32 17.65 7.80 10.68
C ASP A 32 16.48 7.00 11.20
N THR A 33 16.77 5.87 11.83
CA THR A 33 15.73 4.96 12.35
C THR A 33 14.96 5.61 13.51
N ASN A 34 15.43 6.74 14.05
CA ASN A 34 14.68 7.56 14.99
C ASN A 34 13.54 8.35 14.32
N ALA A 35 13.50 8.41 12.98
CA ALA A 35 12.41 9.04 12.23
C ALA A 35 11.21 8.09 11.99
N LEU A 36 11.33 6.79 12.30
CA LEU A 36 10.25 5.81 12.17
C LEU A 36 9.47 5.71 13.49
N PHE A 37 8.27 6.31 13.55
CA PHE A 37 7.40 6.22 14.72
C PHE A 37 6.48 5.00 14.58
N LEU A 38 6.77 3.93 15.32
CA LEU A 38 5.83 2.81 15.49
C LEU A 38 4.93 3.11 16.70
N PRO A 39 3.64 3.45 16.50
CA PRO A 39 2.74 3.77 17.59
C PRO A 39 2.43 2.53 18.45
N ASP A 40 2.20 2.75 19.74
CA ASP A 40 1.61 1.74 20.62
C ASP A 40 0.12 1.61 20.33
N LEU A 41 -0.26 0.62 19.50
CA LEU A 41 -1.66 0.34 19.16
C LEU A 41 -2.48 -0.12 20.36
N ASN A 42 -1.87 -0.78 21.36
CA ASN A 42 -2.59 -1.19 22.56
C ASN A 42 -3.00 0.04 23.36
N SER A 43 -2.11 1.03 23.48
CA SER A 43 -2.43 2.31 24.11
C SER A 43 -3.50 3.07 23.32
N LEU A 44 -3.40 3.11 21.99
CA LEU A 44 -4.36 3.78 21.11
C LEU A 44 -5.79 3.29 21.32
N PHE A 45 -6.00 1.97 21.41
CA PHE A 45 -7.34 1.40 21.53
C PHE A 45 -7.79 1.14 22.98
N LYS A 46 -6.95 1.42 24.00
CA LYS A 46 -7.27 1.20 25.42
C LYS A 46 -8.54 1.92 25.88
N ASN A 47 -8.82 3.08 25.29
CA ASN A 47 -9.89 3.97 25.70
C ASN A 47 -11.06 4.01 24.71
N TYR A 48 -11.20 3.02 23.83
CA TYR A 48 -12.27 3.01 22.81
C TYR A 48 -13.66 3.18 23.43
N GLU A 49 -13.92 2.56 24.58
CA GLU A 49 -15.19 2.71 25.30
C GLU A 49 -15.47 4.15 25.76
N ILE A 50 -14.42 4.92 26.09
CA ILE A 50 -14.56 6.33 26.46
C ILE A 50 -14.94 7.17 25.24
N VAL A 51 -14.31 6.87 24.09
CA VAL A 51 -14.63 7.53 22.81
C VAL A 51 -16.09 7.30 22.44
N GLU A 52 -16.56 6.05 22.56
CA GLU A 52 -17.95 5.67 22.30
C GLU A 52 -18.93 6.42 23.23
N ARG A 53 -18.66 6.44 24.55
CA ARG A 53 -19.49 7.15 25.53
C ARG A 53 -19.56 8.66 25.28
N ASN A 54 -18.43 9.27 24.92
CA ASN A 54 -18.33 10.72 24.77
C ASN A 54 -18.59 11.20 23.33
N LYS A 55 -18.84 10.28 22.39
CA LYS A 55 -18.99 10.55 20.95
C LYS A 55 -17.83 11.36 20.35
N GLN A 56 -16.61 11.13 20.86
CA GLN A 56 -15.40 11.85 20.43
C GLN A 56 -14.76 11.24 19.17
N TYR A 57 -15.59 10.71 18.25
CA TYR A 57 -15.15 9.92 17.11
C TYR A 57 -14.19 10.66 16.19
N SER A 58 -14.42 11.94 15.91
CA SER A 58 -13.51 12.69 15.05
C SER A 58 -12.15 12.93 15.70
N ALA A 59 -12.07 13.13 17.01
CA ALA A 59 -10.81 13.33 17.70
C ALA A 59 -10.01 12.02 17.68
N PHE A 60 -10.68 10.92 17.98
CA PHE A 60 -10.05 9.61 17.93
C PHE A 60 -9.64 9.20 16.51
N ALA A 61 -10.43 9.55 15.48
CA ALA A 61 -10.04 9.35 14.09
C ALA A 61 -8.73 10.08 13.74
N ASN A 62 -8.53 11.30 14.25
CA ASN A 62 -7.27 12.03 14.06
C ASN A 62 -6.09 11.29 14.71
N GLU A 63 -6.29 10.74 15.92
CA GLU A 63 -5.26 9.96 16.61
C GLU A 63 -4.91 8.68 15.84
N VAL A 64 -5.91 7.95 15.33
CA VAL A 64 -5.70 6.76 14.49
C VAL A 64 -4.95 7.11 13.21
N VAL A 65 -5.31 8.21 12.52
CA VAL A 65 -4.58 8.68 11.34
C VAL A 65 -3.13 9.06 11.68
N GLY A 66 -2.91 9.73 12.81
CA GLY A 66 -1.59 10.11 13.30
C GLY A 66 -0.71 8.90 13.61
N ALA A 67 -1.26 7.92 14.33
CA ALA A 67 -0.60 6.64 14.59
C ALA A 67 -0.28 5.91 13.28
N ASN A 68 -1.18 5.94 12.30
CA ASN A 68 -0.98 5.25 11.03
C ASN A 68 -0.04 5.97 10.04
N ARG A 69 0.56 7.10 10.40
CA ARG A 69 1.42 7.90 9.50
C ARG A 69 2.55 7.07 8.92
N ASP A 70 3.26 6.34 9.78
CA ASP A 70 4.47 5.61 9.40
C ASP A 70 4.16 4.12 9.15
N LEU A 71 3.22 3.54 9.91
CA LEU A 71 2.75 2.17 9.71
C LEU A 71 2.09 1.95 8.34
N LYS A 72 1.26 2.91 7.91
CA LYS A 72 0.49 2.83 6.66
C LYS A 72 -0.32 1.53 6.53
N SER A 73 -0.86 1.02 7.64
CA SER A 73 -1.76 -0.14 7.69
C SER A 73 -3.08 0.17 6.99
N SER A 74 -3.58 -0.81 6.23
CA SER A 74 -4.87 -0.71 5.55
C SER A 74 -6.05 -0.68 6.55
N GLU A 75 -5.90 -1.42 7.64
CA GLU A 75 -6.86 -1.60 8.71
C GLU A 75 -7.04 -0.31 9.50
N LEU A 76 -5.94 0.36 9.86
CA LEU A 76 -6.01 1.64 10.57
C LEU A 76 -6.60 2.76 9.71
N TYR A 77 -6.40 2.75 8.38
CA TYR A 77 -7.12 3.65 7.49
C TYR A 77 -8.62 3.37 7.47
N LEU A 78 -9.02 2.10 7.46
CA LEU A 78 -10.43 1.72 7.50
C LEU A 78 -11.09 2.07 8.85
N GLU A 79 -10.37 1.89 9.95
CA GLU A 79 -10.85 2.26 11.29
C GLU A 79 -11.06 3.77 11.39
N ALA A 80 -10.08 4.58 10.98
CA ALA A 80 -10.23 6.03 10.92
C ALA A 80 -11.41 6.45 10.03
N ALA A 81 -11.60 5.80 8.88
CA ALA A 81 -12.74 6.07 8.00
C ALA A 81 -14.09 5.81 8.70
N SER A 82 -14.17 4.74 9.48
CA SER A 82 -15.36 4.36 10.26
C SER A 82 -15.65 5.37 11.37
N LEU A 83 -14.62 5.86 12.07
CA LEU A 83 -14.76 6.90 13.09
C LEU A 83 -15.17 8.26 12.49
N TYR A 84 -14.60 8.66 11.36
CA TYR A 84 -15.03 9.88 10.67
C TYR A 84 -16.48 9.79 10.19
N HIS A 85 -16.89 8.62 9.72
CA HIS A 85 -18.26 8.35 9.33
C HIS A 85 -19.22 8.49 10.52
N GLN A 86 -18.90 7.89 11.67
CA GLN A 86 -19.67 8.07 12.91
C GLN A 86 -19.71 9.53 13.40
N ALA A 87 -18.67 10.32 13.11
CA ALA A 87 -18.64 11.76 13.35
C ALA A 87 -19.40 12.60 12.32
N GLY A 88 -19.99 12.00 11.29
CA GLY A 88 -20.64 12.71 10.17
C GLY A 88 -19.67 13.44 9.22
N LYS A 89 -18.36 13.19 9.33
CA LYS A 89 -17.32 13.82 8.49
C LYS A 89 -17.08 13.04 7.20
N LEU A 90 -18.09 13.02 6.34
CA LEU A 90 -18.08 12.20 5.11
C LEU A 90 -16.93 12.54 4.15
N ASP A 91 -16.52 13.81 4.06
CA ASP A 91 -15.40 14.27 3.22
C ASP A 91 -14.08 13.57 3.55
N SER A 92 -13.91 13.11 4.80
CA SER A 92 -12.70 12.43 5.27
C SER A 92 -12.71 10.92 5.02
N VAL A 93 -13.88 10.33 4.74
CA VAL A 93 -14.05 8.88 4.61
C VAL A 93 -13.44 8.38 3.29
N VAL A 94 -13.82 8.97 2.16
CA VAL A 94 -13.42 8.50 0.82
C VAL A 94 -11.90 8.51 0.60
N PRO A 95 -11.15 9.57 1.00
CA PRO A 95 -9.69 9.57 0.88
C PRO A 95 -9.02 8.44 1.68
N LEU A 96 -9.55 8.10 2.86
CA LEU A 96 -9.01 7.02 3.68
C LEU A 96 -9.29 5.64 3.08
N LEU A 97 -10.48 5.44 2.48
CA LEU A 97 -10.78 4.21 1.77
C LEU A 97 -9.85 3.99 0.56
N HIS A 98 -9.49 5.06 -0.17
CA HIS A 98 -8.46 4.98 -1.20
C HIS A 98 -7.12 4.52 -0.63
N LYS A 99 -6.65 5.14 0.45
CA LYS A 99 -5.39 4.75 1.12
C LYS A 99 -5.43 3.31 1.63
N ALA A 100 -6.55 2.85 2.17
CA ALA A 100 -6.71 1.48 2.61
C ALA A 100 -6.55 0.50 1.44
N ILE A 101 -7.17 0.76 0.30
CA ILE A 101 -7.01 -0.08 -0.90
C ILE A 101 -5.57 -0.03 -1.43
N ASP A 102 -4.93 1.15 -1.44
CA ASP A 102 -3.51 1.30 -1.81
C ASP A 102 -2.57 0.47 -0.91
N LYS A 103 -3.05 0.10 0.28
CA LYS A 103 -2.32 -0.70 1.28
C LYS A 103 -2.81 -2.14 1.41
N GLY A 104 -3.62 -2.60 0.47
CA GLY A 104 -3.99 -4.01 0.36
C GLY A 104 -5.42 -4.34 0.79
N LEU A 105 -6.25 -3.36 1.15
CA LEU A 105 -7.67 -3.62 1.40
C LEU A 105 -8.36 -4.05 0.09
N ALA A 106 -8.64 -5.33 -0.05
CA ALA A 106 -9.29 -5.92 -1.22
C ALA A 106 -10.76 -6.30 -0.95
N ASN A 107 -11.54 -5.40 -0.34
CA ASN A 107 -12.96 -5.62 -0.07
C ASN A 107 -13.84 -4.78 -1.02
N PRO A 108 -14.35 -5.33 -2.14
CA PRO A 108 -15.19 -4.58 -3.07
C PRO A 108 -16.54 -4.14 -2.47
N ALA A 109 -16.99 -4.79 -1.39
CA ALA A 109 -18.25 -4.47 -0.73
C ALA A 109 -18.12 -3.40 0.36
N ILE A 110 -16.96 -2.74 0.48
CA ILE A 110 -16.66 -1.86 1.62
C ILE A 110 -17.61 -0.67 1.77
N LEU A 111 -18.13 -0.13 0.65
CA LEU A 111 -19.09 0.98 0.67
C LEU A 111 -20.41 0.64 1.39
N LYS A 112 -20.75 -0.66 1.55
CA LYS A 112 -21.93 -1.07 2.33
C LYS A 112 -21.83 -0.68 3.81
N LYS A 113 -20.61 -0.46 4.33
CA LYS A 113 -20.37 0.02 5.70
C LYS A 113 -20.60 1.54 5.85
N PHE A 114 -20.76 2.27 4.74
CA PHE A 114 -20.84 3.73 4.71
C PHE A 114 -22.06 4.19 3.89
N PRO A 115 -23.30 3.82 4.29
CA PRO A 115 -24.48 3.99 3.46
C PRO A 115 -24.80 5.44 3.10
N GLU A 116 -24.39 6.41 3.91
CA GLU A 116 -24.59 7.85 3.74
C GLU A 116 -23.75 8.42 2.58
N LEU A 117 -22.67 7.75 2.18
CA LEU A 117 -21.85 8.19 1.04
C LEU A 117 -22.63 8.17 -0.28
N LYS A 118 -23.69 7.37 -0.40
CA LYS A 118 -24.50 7.33 -1.63
C LYS A 118 -25.22 8.65 -1.92
N TYR A 119 -25.36 9.52 -0.93
CA TYR A 119 -25.96 10.84 -1.07
C TYR A 119 -24.92 11.95 -1.19
N HIS A 120 -23.63 11.60 -1.16
CA HIS A 120 -22.52 12.54 -1.16
C HIS A 120 -21.77 12.42 -2.49
N GLU A 121 -22.21 13.18 -3.49
CA GLU A 121 -21.59 13.17 -4.81
C GLU A 121 -20.21 13.83 -4.77
N SER A 122 -19.18 13.08 -5.14
CA SER A 122 -17.83 13.60 -5.31
C SER A 122 -17.07 12.82 -6.38
N GLU A 123 -16.16 13.48 -7.09
CA GLU A 123 -15.27 12.84 -8.07
C GLU A 123 -14.45 11.71 -7.43
N LEU A 124 -14.01 11.91 -6.18
CA LEU A 124 -13.29 10.90 -5.41
C LEU A 124 -14.16 9.67 -5.17
N LEU A 125 -15.43 9.83 -4.80
CA LEU A 125 -16.33 8.69 -4.62
C LEU A 125 -16.53 7.94 -5.93
N THR A 126 -16.69 8.64 -7.06
CA THR A 126 -16.78 8.00 -8.38
C THR A 126 -15.52 7.19 -8.70
N LYS A 127 -14.33 7.73 -8.41
CA LYS A 127 -13.05 7.02 -8.59
C LYS A 127 -12.96 5.80 -7.68
N LEU A 128 -13.39 5.91 -6.43
CA LEU A 128 -13.43 4.80 -5.47
C LEU A 128 -14.34 3.68 -5.97
N THR A 129 -15.57 3.99 -6.39
CA THR A 129 -16.51 3.00 -6.94
C THR A 129 -15.92 2.25 -8.13
N LYS A 130 -15.31 2.97 -9.10
CA LYS A 130 -14.63 2.33 -10.24
C LYS A 130 -13.50 1.39 -9.82
N ARG A 131 -12.71 1.77 -8.80
CA ARG A 131 -11.65 0.91 -8.25
C ARG A 131 -12.23 -0.36 -7.62
N LEU A 132 -13.30 -0.23 -6.84
CA LEU A 132 -13.97 -1.36 -6.20
C LEU A 132 -14.62 -2.31 -7.22
N ASP A 133 -15.21 -1.78 -8.30
CA ASP A 133 -15.73 -2.59 -9.40
C ASP A 133 -14.61 -3.37 -10.11
N SER A 134 -13.47 -2.71 -10.36
CA SER A 134 -12.30 -3.38 -10.92
C SER A 134 -11.77 -4.48 -10.01
N ILE A 135 -11.74 -4.26 -8.69
CA ILE A 135 -11.35 -5.29 -7.71
C ILE A 135 -12.36 -6.44 -7.75
N SER A 136 -13.67 -6.15 -7.74
CA SER A 136 -14.71 -7.18 -7.80
C SER A 136 -14.59 -8.05 -9.04
N LYS A 137 -14.29 -7.45 -10.20
CA LYS A 137 -14.07 -8.20 -11.45
C LYS A 137 -12.89 -9.14 -11.33
N LYS A 138 -11.73 -8.65 -10.87
CA LYS A 138 -10.51 -9.46 -10.71
C LYS A 138 -10.70 -10.61 -9.72
N LEU A 139 -11.40 -10.38 -8.61
CA LEU A 139 -11.65 -11.42 -7.60
C LEU A 139 -12.57 -12.55 -8.09
N ARG A 140 -13.31 -12.36 -9.19
CA ARG A 140 -14.17 -13.41 -9.78
C ARG A 140 -13.43 -14.30 -10.79
N GLU A 141 -12.25 -13.89 -11.22
CA GLU A 141 -11.45 -14.65 -12.18
C GLU A 141 -10.65 -15.74 -11.42
N ILE A 142 -11.08 -17.00 -11.56
CA ILE A 142 -10.52 -18.17 -10.84
C ILE A 142 -9.01 -18.33 -11.10
N SER A 143 -8.52 -17.90 -12.27
CA SER A 143 -7.11 -17.98 -12.65
C SER A 143 -6.16 -17.24 -11.70
N HIS A 144 -6.64 -16.26 -10.93
CA HIS A 144 -5.82 -15.55 -9.93
C HIS A 144 -5.69 -16.30 -8.60
N PHE A 145 -6.39 -17.43 -8.44
CA PHE A 145 -6.41 -18.25 -7.22
C PHE A 145 -5.98 -19.70 -7.46
N SER A 146 -5.66 -20.07 -8.69
CA SER A 146 -5.06 -21.37 -9.01
C SER A 146 -3.72 -21.48 -8.27
N LEU A 147 -3.74 -22.20 -7.15
CA LEU A 147 -2.53 -22.72 -6.54
C LEU A 147 -1.94 -23.72 -7.54
N GLU A 148 -0.68 -23.53 -7.91
CA GLU A 148 0.07 -24.58 -8.62
C GLU A 148 0.08 -25.81 -7.72
N MET A 149 -0.81 -26.76 -7.98
CA MET A 149 -0.65 -28.11 -7.48
C MET A 149 0.48 -28.71 -8.31
N GLY A 150 1.69 -28.61 -7.78
CA GLY A 150 2.88 -29.23 -8.36
C GLY A 150 2.68 -30.74 -8.54
N PRO A 151 3.34 -31.35 -9.54
CA PRO A 151 3.27 -32.78 -9.80
C PRO A 151 3.81 -33.62 -8.63
#